data_AF-A0A9E5ETS0-F1
#
_entry.id   AF-A0A9E5ETS0-F1
#
_cell.length_a   1.000
_cell.length_b   1.000
_cell.length_c   1.000
_cell.angle_alpha   90.00
_cell.angle_beta   90.00
_cell.angle_gamma   90.00
#
_symmetry.space_group_name_H-M   'P 1'
#
loop_
_entity.id
_entity.type
_entity.pdbx_description
1 polymer ?
#
loop_
_entity_poly.entity_id
_entity_poly.type
_entity_poly.pdbx_seq_one_letter_code
_entity_poly.pdbx_strand_id
1 'polypeptide(L)'
;MYRCWGLLFAAVNLAAIGLFVISPAMGWWLPKNIASYGADIDHLFYLILVATGFFFIVTQGTLVYCMLRFNAKEGVKAMNIHGNTKLEIIWTAIPAIILIYIGFAQTPTWAKMKYIEIDTWFPVRYKGTNIESDLHVTVLGRQWEWRMRYPQGNIPADPQAWADLGNLHDLHVVNELHVWKDAKVKIHLKTQDVIHSFFMPNLRLKQDALPGKIMPMVFSPIEANVRYNPTTKMIEELNPSSTWEIACAELCGGNHYRMRGKLFVHETKQKPRFLTTYLFSQDHKMIGIQFLFSGLIFFGIGGLLALLVRLQLAWPDGNLPYIGKWFPQSWGGKMSPEFYTMLFTMHASIMIFFVIIPWLTGTFGNFLIPLMIGARDMAFPKLNMFSYWVMWPAFIIILASFFVDGGAASSGWTSYPTLSNVGAEAGLEKIPLKPGEPTTSYTVFKDDSFNSPAAPGAGMGQIFWLVSLIFVGIGSMMGSVNYITTILNMRAPGMDLMRMPLTVWSLFITAILQALALPVLTVALMLQLLDKLIATSFFLPPGGLSFGNWHTTPGGGQPLLWQHLFWFYSHPAVYIMILP
;
A
#
# COMPACT_ATOMS: atom_id res chain seq x y z
N MET A 1 -13.72 14.56 -70.01
CA MET A 1 -12.90 14.10 -68.87
C MET A 1 -12.35 15.27 -68.04
N TYR A 2 -11.61 16.22 -68.62
CA TYR A 2 -10.95 17.31 -67.86
C TYR A 2 -11.87 18.26 -67.07
N ARG A 3 -13.07 18.59 -67.58
CA ARG A 3 -14.05 19.41 -66.83
C ARG A 3 -14.61 18.68 -65.61
N CYS A 4 -14.79 17.37 -65.71
CA CYS A 4 -15.24 16.54 -64.60
C CYS A 4 -14.20 16.53 -63.46
N TRP A 5 -12.90 16.52 -63.78
CA TRP A 5 -11.82 16.62 -62.79
C TRP A 5 -11.82 17.97 -62.07
N GLY A 6 -12.02 19.09 -62.78
CA GLY A 6 -12.13 20.41 -62.14
C GLY A 6 -13.33 20.54 -61.22
N LEU A 7 -14.49 20.00 -61.61
CA LEU A 7 -15.70 19.97 -60.78
C LEU A 7 -15.54 19.04 -59.56
N LEU A 8 -14.94 17.87 -59.75
CA LEU A 8 -14.62 16.95 -58.65
C LEU A 8 -13.67 17.61 -57.64
N PHE A 9 -12.62 18.26 -58.13
CA PHE A 9 -11.67 18.97 -57.29
C PHE A 9 -12.33 20.12 -56.52
N ALA A 10 -13.22 20.89 -57.15
CA ALA A 10 -14.02 21.91 -56.49
C ALA A 10 -14.93 21.33 -55.40
N ALA A 11 -15.61 20.21 -55.68
CA ALA A 11 -16.46 19.52 -54.71
C ALA A 11 -15.68 19.01 -53.50
N VAL A 12 -14.48 18.44 -53.70
CA VAL A 12 -13.60 18.00 -52.61
C VAL A 12 -13.15 19.17 -51.74
N ASN A 13 -12.76 20.29 -52.34
CA ASN A 13 -12.36 21.49 -51.59
C ASN A 13 -13.53 22.08 -50.79
N LEU A 14 -14.73 22.15 -51.38
CA LEU A 14 -15.93 22.60 -50.67
C LEU A 14 -16.29 21.65 -49.52
N ALA A 15 -16.16 20.34 -49.72
CA ALA A 15 -16.37 19.36 -48.65
C ALA A 15 -15.34 19.53 -47.52
N ALA A 16 -14.07 19.77 -47.83
CA ALA A 16 -13.03 20.02 -46.84
C ALA A 16 -13.31 21.30 -46.02
N ILE A 17 -13.66 22.41 -46.68
CA ILE A 17 -14.05 23.65 -46.01
C ILE A 17 -15.30 23.43 -45.14
N GLY A 18 -16.30 22.72 -45.68
CA GLY A 18 -17.51 22.36 -44.95
C GLY A 18 -17.21 21.56 -43.68
N LEU A 19 -16.33 20.56 -43.76
CA LEU A 19 -15.87 19.79 -42.60
C LEU A 19 -15.21 20.67 -41.53
N PHE A 20 -14.39 21.64 -41.93
CA PHE A 20 -13.76 22.58 -41.00
C PHE A 20 -14.77 23.48 -40.27
N VAL A 21 -15.83 23.91 -40.94
CA VAL A 21 -16.90 24.74 -40.34
C VAL A 21 -17.81 23.89 -39.43
N ILE A 22 -18.09 22.65 -39.83
CA ILE A 22 -18.98 21.75 -39.10
C ILE A 22 -18.29 21.13 -37.86
N SER A 23 -16.99 20.85 -37.92
CA SER A 23 -16.25 20.17 -36.85
C SER A 23 -16.39 20.83 -35.46
N PRO A 24 -16.31 22.17 -35.32
CA PRO A 24 -16.61 22.85 -34.07
C PRO A 24 -18.03 22.63 -33.55
N ALA A 25 -19.04 22.69 -34.43
CA ALA A 25 -20.44 22.50 -34.07
C ALA A 25 -20.73 21.07 -33.60
N MET A 26 -19.97 20.09 -34.11
CA MET A 26 -20.08 18.68 -33.75
C MET A 26 -19.21 18.28 -32.54
N GLY A 27 -18.47 19.23 -31.95
CA GLY A 27 -17.58 18.94 -30.81
C GLY A 27 -16.32 18.14 -31.16
N TRP A 28 -15.98 18.01 -32.45
CA TRP A 28 -14.77 17.32 -32.93
C TRP A 28 -13.52 18.21 -32.91
N TRP A 29 -13.60 19.33 -32.20
CA TRP A 29 -12.56 20.34 -32.15
C TRP A 29 -11.60 20.12 -30.98
N LEU A 30 -10.87 21.17 -30.60
CA LEU A 30 -9.97 21.14 -29.46
C LEU A 30 -10.71 20.70 -28.18
N PRO A 31 -10.15 19.76 -27.39
CA PRO A 31 -10.76 19.33 -26.16
C PRO A 31 -10.73 20.45 -25.12
N LYS A 32 -11.58 20.36 -24.09
CA LYS A 32 -11.64 21.34 -23.00
C LYS A 32 -10.24 21.66 -22.44
N ASN A 33 -9.91 22.94 -22.38
CA ASN A 33 -8.66 23.41 -21.78
C ASN A 33 -8.75 23.34 -20.24
N ILE A 34 -7.72 22.77 -19.62
CA ILE A 34 -7.54 22.71 -18.16
C ILE A 34 -6.16 23.22 -17.71
N ALA A 35 -5.36 23.79 -18.62
CA ALA A 35 -4.08 24.43 -18.30
C ALA A 35 -4.25 25.94 -18.16
N SER A 36 -3.51 26.54 -17.22
CA SER A 36 -3.47 27.99 -17.02
C SER A 36 -3.06 28.78 -18.29
N TYR A 37 -2.18 28.23 -19.12
CA TYR A 37 -1.71 28.85 -20.37
C TYR A 37 -2.50 28.43 -21.62
N GLY A 38 -3.46 27.51 -21.50
CA GLY A 38 -4.07 26.90 -22.69
C GLY A 38 -4.88 27.88 -23.56
N ALA A 39 -5.43 28.95 -22.97
CA ALA A 39 -6.12 30.00 -23.71
C ALA A 39 -5.18 30.75 -24.68
N ASP A 40 -3.92 30.97 -24.29
CA ASP A 40 -2.92 31.62 -25.14
C ASP A 40 -2.58 30.74 -26.36
N ILE A 41 -2.52 29.41 -26.15
CA ILE A 41 -2.27 28.44 -27.23
C ILE A 41 -3.47 28.37 -28.17
N ASP A 42 -4.68 28.28 -27.61
CA ASP A 42 -5.91 28.23 -28.39
C ASP A 42 -6.03 29.49 -29.27
N HIS A 43 -5.72 30.68 -28.73
CA HIS A 43 -5.68 31.92 -29.52
C HIS A 43 -4.67 31.88 -30.68
N LEU A 44 -3.44 31.43 -30.43
CA LEU A 44 -2.43 31.28 -31.49
C LEU A 44 -2.87 30.27 -32.56
N PHE A 45 -3.45 29.15 -32.14
CA PHE A 45 -3.98 28.14 -33.05
C PHE A 45 -5.07 28.73 -33.95
N TYR A 46 -6.05 29.45 -33.40
CA TYR A 46 -7.10 30.07 -34.20
C TYR A 46 -6.56 31.17 -35.13
N LEU A 47 -5.59 31.97 -34.68
CA LEU A 47 -4.95 32.98 -35.52
C LEU A 47 -4.26 32.36 -36.73
N ILE A 48 -3.45 31.32 -36.51
CA ILE A 48 -2.76 30.59 -37.58
C ILE A 48 -3.77 29.92 -38.51
N LEU A 49 -4.80 29.29 -37.94
CA LEU A 49 -5.83 28.60 -38.70
C LEU A 49 -6.61 29.55 -39.61
N VAL A 50 -7.02 30.72 -39.13
CA VAL A 50 -7.73 31.72 -39.94
C VAL A 50 -6.82 32.26 -41.05
N ALA A 51 -5.57 32.62 -40.72
CA ALA A 51 -4.62 33.13 -41.70
C ALA A 51 -4.31 32.11 -42.80
N THR A 52 -3.96 30.87 -42.41
CA THR A 52 -3.66 29.79 -43.37
C THR A 52 -4.91 29.33 -44.13
N GLY A 53 -6.07 29.28 -43.48
CA GLY A 53 -7.35 28.96 -44.09
C GLY A 53 -7.74 29.96 -45.17
N PHE A 54 -7.53 31.26 -44.94
CA PHE A 54 -7.75 32.30 -45.95
C PHE A 54 -6.91 32.04 -47.21
N PHE A 55 -5.58 31.88 -47.06
CA PHE A 55 -4.70 31.61 -48.20
C PHE A 55 -5.00 30.28 -48.88
N PHE A 56 -5.39 29.26 -48.12
CA PHE A 56 -5.82 27.98 -48.65
C PHE A 56 -7.04 28.14 -49.56
N ILE A 57 -8.11 28.81 -49.10
CA ILE A 57 -9.32 29.04 -49.89
C ILE A 57 -9.01 29.82 -51.17
N VAL A 58 -8.21 30.87 -51.06
CA VAL A 58 -7.84 31.72 -52.20
C VAL A 58 -7.00 30.93 -53.22
N THR A 59 -6.01 30.17 -52.77
CA THR A 59 -5.13 29.38 -53.64
C THR A 59 -5.90 28.26 -54.33
N GLN A 60 -6.70 27.49 -53.57
CA GLN A 60 -7.51 26.40 -54.11
C GLN A 60 -8.60 26.91 -55.05
N GLY A 61 -9.26 28.02 -54.71
CA GLY A 61 -10.25 28.68 -55.56
C GLY A 61 -9.65 29.16 -56.88
N THR A 62 -8.45 29.74 -56.83
CA THR A 62 -7.71 30.15 -58.04
C THR A 62 -7.36 28.94 -58.90
N LEU A 63 -6.91 27.84 -58.31
CA LEU A 63 -6.60 26.61 -59.03
C LEU A 63 -7.85 26.01 -59.70
N VAL A 64 -8.97 25.93 -58.98
CA VAL A 64 -10.27 25.52 -59.53
C VAL A 64 -10.68 26.42 -60.69
N TYR A 65 -10.59 27.74 -60.52
CA TYR A 65 -10.87 28.71 -61.58
C TYR A 65 -10.00 28.44 -62.81
N CYS A 66 -8.69 28.23 -62.63
CA CYS A 66 -7.77 27.94 -63.72
C CYS A 66 -8.12 26.63 -64.44
N MET A 67 -8.43 25.56 -63.69
CA MET A 67 -8.82 24.25 -64.25
C MET A 67 -10.12 24.32 -65.06
N LEU A 68 -11.06 25.20 -64.67
CA LEU A 68 -12.32 25.38 -65.40
C LEU A 68 -12.16 26.34 -66.59
N ARG A 69 -11.41 27.43 -66.42
CA ARG A 69 -11.25 28.51 -67.41
C ARG A 69 -10.31 28.14 -68.56
N PHE A 70 -9.19 27.47 -68.27
CA PHE A 70 -8.12 27.16 -69.23
C PHE A 70 -8.17 25.72 -69.75
N ASN A 71 -9.35 25.09 -69.72
CA ASN A 71 -9.59 23.75 -70.23
C ASN A 71 -9.77 23.73 -71.76
N ALA A 72 -8.68 23.93 -72.49
CA ALA A 72 -8.67 23.93 -73.96
C ALA A 72 -8.66 22.51 -74.54
N LYS A 73 -9.32 22.32 -75.69
CA LYS A 73 -9.30 21.05 -76.46
C LYS A 73 -8.06 20.99 -77.36
N GLU A 74 -7.69 19.80 -77.82
CA GLU A 74 -6.61 19.62 -78.82
C GLU A 74 -6.83 20.52 -80.05
N GLY A 75 -5.76 21.15 -80.53
CA GLY A 75 -5.76 22.02 -81.70
C GLY A 75 -5.87 23.53 -81.43
N VAL A 76 -6.05 23.97 -80.16
CA VAL A 76 -6.05 25.40 -79.79
C VAL A 76 -4.63 25.91 -79.58
N LYS A 77 -4.23 27.01 -80.24
CA LYS A 77 -2.92 27.65 -80.02
C LYS A 77 -2.80 28.13 -78.56
N ALA A 78 -1.66 27.84 -77.93
CA ALA A 78 -1.37 28.28 -76.57
C ALA A 78 -1.38 29.82 -76.48
N MET A 79 -2.03 30.35 -75.45
CA MET A 79 -2.09 31.79 -75.19
C MET A 79 -0.88 32.20 -74.34
N ASN A 80 -0.06 33.14 -74.83
CA ASN A 80 1.04 33.70 -74.06
C ASN A 80 0.51 34.78 -73.10
N ILE A 81 0.44 34.43 -71.82
CA ILE A 81 0.07 35.35 -70.75
C ILE A 81 1.36 35.90 -70.14
N HIS A 82 1.51 37.22 -70.07
CA HIS A 82 2.67 37.86 -69.43
C HIS A 82 2.41 38.02 -67.92
N GLY A 83 3.46 37.86 -67.10
CA GLY A 83 3.40 38.01 -65.65
C GLY A 83 3.07 39.43 -65.19
N ASN A 84 2.59 39.57 -63.95
CA ASN A 84 2.32 40.86 -63.32
C ASN A 84 3.19 41.02 -62.08
N THR A 85 4.31 41.71 -62.24
CA THR A 85 5.32 41.91 -61.18
C THR A 85 4.73 42.54 -59.91
N LYS A 86 3.74 43.43 -60.01
CA LYS A 86 3.10 44.03 -58.83
C LYS A 86 2.33 42.98 -58.03
N LEU A 87 1.58 42.11 -58.72
CA LEU A 87 0.84 41.03 -58.09
C LEU A 87 1.79 40.01 -57.44
N GLU A 88 2.87 39.64 -58.13
CA GLU A 88 3.90 38.73 -57.62
C GLU A 88 4.57 39.27 -56.35
N ILE A 89 4.92 40.56 -56.32
CA ILE A 89 5.48 41.22 -55.13
C ILE A 89 4.47 41.21 -53.97
N ILE A 90 3.22 41.63 -54.21
CA ILE A 90 2.17 41.67 -53.17
C ILE A 90 1.93 40.27 -52.61
N TRP A 91 1.83 39.26 -53.48
CA TRP A 91 1.57 37.87 -53.11
C TRP A 91 2.72 37.21 -52.35
N THR A 92 3.94 37.74 -52.47
CA THR A 92 5.11 37.27 -51.72
C THR A 92 5.30 38.04 -50.42
N ALA A 93 5.11 39.36 -50.44
CA ALA A 93 5.34 40.23 -49.30
C ALA A 93 4.31 40.04 -48.18
N ILE A 94 3.02 39.88 -48.50
CA ILE A 94 1.98 39.73 -47.49
C ILE A 94 2.19 38.45 -46.65
N PRO A 95 2.34 37.24 -47.22
CA PRO A 95 2.64 36.05 -46.43
C PRO A 95 3.93 36.16 -45.64
N ALA A 96 4.98 36.78 -46.19
CA ALA A 96 6.24 36.98 -45.48
C ALA A 96 6.06 37.85 -44.22
N ILE A 97 5.33 38.96 -44.31
CA ILE A 97 5.01 39.83 -43.16
C ILE A 97 4.19 39.07 -42.12
N ILE A 98 3.20 38.28 -42.55
CA ILE A 98 2.36 37.47 -41.64
C ILE A 98 3.20 36.41 -40.93
N LEU A 99 4.10 35.70 -41.63
CA LEU A 99 4.99 34.70 -41.03
C LEU A 99 5.95 35.34 -40.02
N ILE A 100 6.49 36.52 -40.32
CA ILE A 100 7.32 37.29 -39.38
C ILE A 100 6.50 37.64 -38.14
N TYR A 101 5.29 38.17 -38.31
CA TYR A 101 4.40 38.51 -37.19
C TYR A 101 4.05 37.29 -36.33
N ILE A 102 3.63 36.17 -36.93
CA ILE A 102 3.36 34.91 -36.20
C ILE A 102 4.61 34.43 -35.47
N GLY A 103 5.77 34.54 -36.13
CA GLY A 103 7.08 34.20 -35.59
C GLY A 103 7.39 34.90 -34.27
N PHE A 104 7.01 36.17 -34.15
CA PHE A 104 7.12 36.95 -32.92
C PHE A 104 5.94 36.72 -31.97
N ALA A 105 4.70 36.63 -32.45
CA ALA A 105 3.53 36.47 -31.59
C ALA A 105 3.56 35.17 -30.76
N GLN A 106 4.21 34.12 -31.24
CA GLN A 106 4.30 32.83 -30.54
C GLN A 106 5.31 32.81 -29.38
N THR A 107 6.33 33.66 -29.39
CA THR A 107 7.48 33.54 -28.47
C THR A 107 7.11 33.71 -27.00
N PRO A 108 6.23 34.65 -26.58
CA PRO A 108 5.83 34.79 -25.17
C PRO A 108 5.07 33.55 -24.68
N THR A 109 4.16 33.01 -25.50
CA THR A 109 3.41 31.79 -25.19
C THR A 109 4.33 30.58 -25.11
N TRP A 110 5.28 30.47 -26.02
CA TRP A 110 6.31 29.42 -25.99
C TRP A 110 7.17 29.50 -24.73
N ALA A 111 7.51 30.71 -24.28
CA ALA A 111 8.20 30.92 -23.01
C ALA A 111 7.38 30.41 -21.84
N LYS A 112 6.12 30.84 -21.68
CA LYS A 112 5.25 30.38 -20.58
C LYS A 112 5.16 28.86 -20.47
N MET A 113 5.23 28.13 -21.59
CA MET A 113 5.21 26.66 -21.63
C MET A 113 6.57 25.99 -21.32
N LYS A 114 7.68 26.58 -21.76
CA LYS A 114 9.02 25.94 -21.72
C LYS A 114 9.94 26.54 -20.67
N TYR A 115 9.92 27.85 -20.49
CA TYR A 115 10.84 28.64 -19.68
C TYR A 115 10.13 29.87 -19.11
N ILE A 116 9.88 29.86 -17.79
CA ILE A 116 8.98 30.84 -17.16
C ILE A 116 9.51 32.29 -17.24
N GLU A 117 10.80 32.53 -17.53
CA GLU A 117 11.35 33.88 -17.65
C GLU A 117 12.28 34.05 -18.86
N ILE A 118 11.89 34.92 -19.80
CA ILE A 118 12.77 35.53 -20.81
C ILE A 118 13.26 36.86 -20.20
N ASP A 119 14.58 37.01 -20.07
CA ASP A 119 15.21 38.23 -19.54
C ASP A 119 15.19 39.37 -20.57
N THR A 120 15.61 39.06 -21.79
CA THR A 120 15.57 40.00 -22.93
C THR A 120 14.92 39.34 -24.13
N TRP A 121 13.98 40.05 -24.75
CA TRP A 121 13.31 39.62 -25.99
C TRP A 121 14.29 39.49 -27.16
N PHE A 122 15.29 40.36 -27.24
CA PHE A 122 16.36 40.27 -28.22
C PHE A 122 17.65 40.95 -27.72
N PRO A 123 18.81 40.24 -27.68
CA PRO A 123 19.00 38.81 -27.92
C PRO A 123 18.28 37.96 -26.84
N VAL A 124 17.71 36.81 -27.23
CA VAL A 124 16.96 35.95 -26.29
C VAL A 124 17.89 35.42 -25.20
N ARG A 125 17.67 35.85 -23.94
CA ARG A 125 18.42 35.37 -22.77
C ARG A 125 17.51 34.56 -21.84
N TYR A 126 17.92 33.33 -21.56
CA TYR A 126 17.18 32.37 -20.74
C TYR A 126 17.71 32.35 -19.30
N LYS A 127 16.83 32.43 -18.31
CA LYS A 127 17.19 32.48 -16.88
C LYS A 127 17.37 31.10 -16.21
N GLY A 128 17.25 30.01 -16.97
CA GLY A 128 17.39 28.63 -16.47
C GLY A 128 16.07 27.96 -16.06
N THR A 129 16.15 26.69 -15.65
CA THR A 129 15.00 25.78 -15.40
C THR A 129 14.69 25.56 -13.91
N ASN A 130 15.26 26.36 -13.00
CA ASN A 130 14.99 26.28 -11.56
C ASN A 130 13.66 26.95 -11.20
N ILE A 131 12.58 26.24 -11.51
CA ILE A 131 11.22 26.63 -11.22
C ILE A 131 10.87 26.14 -9.81
N GLU A 132 10.55 27.07 -8.90
CA GLU A 132 9.91 26.75 -7.63
C GLU A 132 8.57 26.06 -7.93
N SER A 133 8.50 24.76 -7.65
CA SER A 133 7.39 23.89 -8.03
C SER A 133 6.81 23.24 -6.79
N ASP A 134 5.48 23.19 -6.68
CA ASP A 134 4.80 22.59 -5.52
C ASP A 134 4.88 21.06 -5.52
N LEU A 135 5.11 20.48 -6.71
CA LEU A 135 5.21 19.04 -6.94
C LEU A 135 6.23 18.72 -8.03
N HIS A 136 7.15 17.80 -7.72
CA HIS A 136 8.05 17.19 -8.69
C HIS A 136 7.61 15.76 -8.95
N VAL A 137 7.52 15.36 -10.21
CA VAL A 137 7.19 14.00 -10.62
C VAL A 137 8.19 13.53 -11.67
N THR A 138 8.77 12.35 -11.51
CA THR A 138 9.51 11.72 -12.61
C THR A 138 8.52 10.88 -13.41
N VAL A 139 8.48 11.07 -14.73
CA VAL A 139 7.66 10.24 -15.63
C VAL A 139 8.61 9.46 -16.52
N LEU A 140 8.61 8.14 -16.35
CA LEU A 140 9.43 7.22 -17.13
C LEU A 140 8.55 6.53 -18.17
N GLY A 141 8.81 6.79 -19.44
CA GLY A 141 8.29 6.00 -20.56
C GLY A 141 8.98 4.65 -20.62
N ARG A 142 8.16 3.60 -20.69
CA ARG A 142 8.57 2.24 -21.04
C ARG A 142 7.53 1.71 -22.02
N GLN A 143 7.89 0.82 -22.93
CA GLN A 143 6.95 0.29 -23.91
C GLN A 143 5.69 -0.20 -23.22
N TRP A 144 4.57 0.39 -23.65
CA TRP A 144 3.19 0.18 -23.20
C TRP A 144 2.81 0.75 -21.83
N GLU A 145 3.71 1.44 -21.10
CA GLU A 145 3.39 2.04 -19.81
C GLU A 145 4.08 3.39 -19.55
N TRP A 146 3.40 4.25 -18.81
CA TRP A 146 3.97 5.42 -18.18
C TRP A 146 4.16 5.13 -16.70
N ARG A 147 5.39 5.21 -16.18
CA ARG A 147 5.67 5.01 -14.75
C ARG A 147 5.96 6.35 -14.08
N MET A 148 5.07 6.75 -13.19
CA MET A 148 5.13 7.97 -12.41
C MET A 148 5.85 7.67 -11.10
N ARG A 149 6.80 8.53 -10.71
CA ARG A 149 7.50 8.45 -9.43
C ARG A 149 7.35 9.77 -8.68
N TYR A 150 6.82 9.68 -7.47
CA TYR A 150 6.64 10.79 -6.54
C TYR A 150 7.64 10.70 -5.40
N PRO A 151 8.35 11.81 -5.09
CA PRO A 151 9.28 11.84 -3.97
C PRO A 151 8.55 11.68 -2.64
N GLN A 152 8.98 10.71 -1.82
CA GLN A 152 8.57 10.65 -0.40
C GLN A 152 9.66 11.25 0.49
N GLY A 153 9.64 12.58 0.64
CA GLY A 153 10.59 13.32 1.48
C GLY A 153 11.04 14.64 0.88
N ASN A 154 12.14 15.19 1.41
CA ASN A 154 12.77 16.39 0.84
C ASN A 154 13.33 16.05 -0.54
N ILE A 155 12.91 16.80 -1.56
CA ILE A 155 13.50 16.74 -2.89
C ILE A 155 14.96 17.20 -2.73
N PRO A 156 15.96 16.40 -3.15
CA PRO A 156 17.36 16.80 -3.09
C PRO A 156 17.60 18.15 -3.78
N ALA A 157 18.59 18.90 -3.31
CA ALA A 157 18.93 20.23 -3.83
C ALA A 157 19.19 20.22 -5.36
N ASP A 158 19.57 19.07 -5.91
CA ASP A 158 19.58 18.80 -7.34
C ASP A 158 18.44 17.85 -7.74
N PRO A 159 17.30 18.38 -8.23
CA PRO A 159 16.19 17.58 -8.75
C PRO A 159 16.56 16.68 -9.93
N GLN A 160 17.62 17.02 -10.68
CA GLN A 160 18.09 16.25 -11.83
C GLN A 160 18.84 15.00 -11.37
N ALA A 161 19.80 15.13 -10.45
CA ALA A 161 20.49 13.99 -9.85
C ALA A 161 19.51 13.06 -9.11
N TRP A 162 18.48 13.61 -8.46
CA TRP A 162 17.41 12.79 -7.88
C TRP A 162 16.59 12.07 -8.96
N ALA A 163 16.25 12.75 -10.05
CA ALA A 163 15.54 12.13 -11.17
C ALA A 163 16.34 10.93 -11.73
N ASP A 164 17.66 10.97 -11.68
CA ASP A 164 18.56 9.88 -12.09
C ASP A 164 18.69 8.75 -11.07
N LEU A 165 18.88 9.06 -9.78
CA LEU A 165 19.19 8.06 -8.75
C LEU A 165 17.94 7.46 -8.06
N GLY A 166 16.88 8.26 -7.90
CA GLY A 166 15.68 7.88 -7.16
C GLY A 166 15.91 7.58 -5.68
N ASN A 167 14.83 7.34 -4.93
CA ASN A 167 14.87 6.77 -3.60
C ASN A 167 14.02 5.48 -3.56
N LEU A 168 14.46 4.47 -2.79
CA LEU A 168 13.73 3.21 -2.62
C LEU A 168 12.31 3.43 -2.03
N HIS A 169 12.12 4.53 -1.30
CA HIS A 169 10.86 4.88 -0.65
C HIS A 169 9.92 5.73 -1.51
N ASP A 170 10.32 6.09 -2.73
CA ASP A 170 9.48 6.89 -3.61
C ASP A 170 8.19 6.14 -3.97
N LEU A 171 7.08 6.87 -4.09
CA LEU A 171 5.81 6.28 -4.50
C LEU A 171 5.81 6.11 -6.02
N HIS A 172 5.62 4.88 -6.48
CA HIS A 172 5.51 4.55 -7.89
C HIS A 172 4.06 4.25 -8.25
N VAL A 173 3.58 4.89 -9.32
CA VAL A 173 2.26 4.65 -9.90
C VAL A 173 2.43 4.41 -11.39
N VAL A 174 1.61 3.55 -11.98
CA VAL A 174 1.70 3.20 -13.40
C VAL A 174 0.43 3.65 -14.11
N ASN A 175 0.57 4.36 -15.22
CA ASN A 175 -0.50 4.89 -16.05
C ASN A 175 -1.48 5.84 -15.34
N GLU A 176 -1.16 6.32 -14.13
CA GLU A 176 -1.98 7.27 -13.38
C GLU A 176 -1.09 8.42 -12.87
N LEU A 177 -1.39 9.65 -13.32
CA LEU A 177 -0.73 10.87 -12.86
C LEU A 177 -1.68 11.63 -11.94
N HIS A 178 -1.41 11.60 -10.64
CA HIS A 178 -2.10 12.37 -9.62
C HIS A 178 -1.40 13.71 -9.34
N VAL A 179 -2.16 14.79 -9.38
CA VAL A 179 -1.76 16.16 -9.01
C VAL A 179 -2.93 16.86 -8.31
N TRP A 180 -2.77 18.09 -7.83
CA TRP A 180 -3.90 18.88 -7.30
C TRP A 180 -4.10 20.18 -8.07
N LYS A 181 -5.32 20.71 -8.00
CA LYS A 181 -5.71 21.98 -8.62
C LYS A 181 -4.78 23.11 -8.17
N ASP A 182 -4.41 23.98 -9.10
CA ASP A 182 -3.55 25.14 -8.91
C ASP A 182 -2.08 24.82 -8.54
N ALA A 183 -1.68 23.55 -8.51
CA ALA A 183 -0.31 23.16 -8.28
C ALA A 183 0.61 23.57 -9.44
N LYS A 184 1.80 24.10 -9.14
CA LYS A 184 2.91 24.17 -10.09
C LYS A 184 3.60 22.81 -10.16
N VAL A 185 3.28 22.04 -11.20
CA VAL A 185 3.81 20.68 -11.37
C VAL A 185 5.00 20.71 -12.32
N LYS A 186 6.12 20.11 -11.89
CA LYS A 186 7.29 19.88 -12.73
C LYS A 186 7.48 18.39 -12.99
N ILE A 187 7.34 18.00 -14.25
CA ILE A 187 7.63 16.65 -14.71
C ILE A 187 9.07 16.57 -15.20
N HIS A 188 9.80 15.56 -14.73
CA HIS A 188 11.07 15.12 -15.28
C HIS A 188 10.79 13.92 -16.19
N LEU A 189 10.62 14.19 -17.48
CA LEU A 189 10.26 13.16 -18.47
C LEU A 189 11.51 12.41 -18.94
N LYS A 190 11.45 11.09 -18.88
CA LYS A 190 12.51 10.16 -19.30
C LYS A 190 11.92 9.01 -20.08
N THR A 191 12.78 8.24 -20.73
CA THR A 191 12.45 6.93 -21.27
C THR A 191 13.58 5.95 -21.02
N GLN A 192 13.23 4.68 -20.81
CA GLN A 192 14.18 3.60 -20.58
C GLN A 192 14.54 2.84 -21.87
N ASP A 193 13.72 2.93 -22.91
CA ASP A 193 13.82 2.08 -24.10
C ASP A 193 13.88 2.88 -25.40
N VAL A 194 12.73 3.31 -25.92
CA VAL A 194 12.56 3.96 -27.22
C VAL A 194 12.11 5.41 -27.05
N ILE A 195 12.07 6.16 -28.14
CA ILE A 195 11.47 7.49 -28.15
C ILE A 195 9.97 7.35 -27.91
N HIS A 196 9.44 8.17 -27.02
CA HIS A 196 8.00 8.31 -26.78
C HIS A 196 7.62 9.77 -26.86
N SER A 197 6.36 10.08 -27.14
CA SER A 197 5.85 11.45 -27.01
C SER A 197 4.78 11.49 -25.93
N PHE A 198 5.10 12.06 -24.78
CA PHE A 198 4.15 12.26 -23.68
C PHE A 198 3.16 13.36 -24.06
N PHE A 199 1.89 13.02 -24.22
CA PHE A 199 0.85 13.92 -24.67
C PHE A 199 -0.35 13.96 -23.74
N MET A 200 -0.72 15.16 -23.31
CA MET A 200 -1.91 15.44 -22.51
C MET A 200 -2.77 16.48 -23.24
N PRO A 201 -3.78 16.05 -24.03
CA PRO A 201 -4.55 16.92 -24.91
C PRO A 201 -5.24 18.09 -24.19
N ASN A 202 -5.86 17.82 -23.03
CA ASN A 202 -6.57 18.83 -22.24
C ASN A 202 -5.64 19.90 -21.65
N LEU A 203 -4.36 19.57 -21.45
CA LEU A 203 -3.34 20.51 -20.97
C LEU A 203 -2.58 21.21 -22.10
N ARG A 204 -2.89 20.91 -23.38
CA ARG A 204 -2.13 21.37 -24.55
C ARG A 204 -0.63 21.08 -24.44
N LEU A 205 -0.27 20.00 -23.75
CA LEU A 205 1.12 19.68 -23.43
C LEU A 205 1.55 18.43 -24.20
N LYS A 206 2.54 18.56 -25.08
CA LYS A 206 3.17 17.46 -25.83
C LYS A 206 4.68 17.59 -25.74
N GLN A 207 5.37 16.53 -25.37
CA GLN A 207 6.83 16.51 -25.30
C GLN A 207 7.41 15.13 -25.59
N ASP A 208 8.42 15.09 -26.43
CA ASP A 208 9.17 13.87 -26.71
C ASP A 208 10.12 13.53 -25.57
N ALA A 209 10.11 12.26 -25.16
CA ALA A 209 11.03 11.63 -24.25
C ALA A 209 12.13 10.94 -25.07
N LEU A 210 13.39 11.26 -24.79
CA LEU A 210 14.55 10.76 -25.53
C LEU A 210 15.40 9.88 -24.62
N PRO A 211 15.83 8.67 -25.07
CA PRO A 211 16.71 7.83 -24.28
C PRO A 211 17.98 8.57 -23.85
N GLY A 212 18.36 8.44 -22.58
CA GLY A 212 19.54 9.11 -22.02
C GLY A 212 19.40 10.62 -21.77
N LYS A 213 18.22 11.22 -21.96
CA LYS A 213 17.96 12.62 -21.61
C LYS A 213 16.77 12.75 -20.68
N ILE A 214 16.83 13.76 -19.81
CA ILE A 214 15.69 14.21 -19.02
C ILE A 214 15.14 15.47 -19.67
N MET A 215 13.85 15.44 -20.00
CA MET A 215 13.13 16.56 -20.59
C MET A 215 12.21 17.16 -19.53
N PRO A 216 12.45 18.40 -19.06
CA PRO A 216 11.57 19.03 -18.10
C PRO A 216 10.27 19.48 -18.80
N MET A 217 9.15 19.33 -18.11
CA MET A 217 7.88 19.94 -18.49
C MET A 217 7.23 20.58 -17.27
N VAL A 218 6.52 21.68 -17.48
CA VAL A 218 5.75 22.34 -16.41
C VAL A 218 4.33 22.62 -16.84
N PHE A 219 3.41 22.47 -15.90
CA PHE A 219 2.03 22.87 -16.09
C PHE A 219 1.35 23.18 -14.75
N SER A 220 0.23 23.90 -14.84
CA SER A 220 -0.64 24.17 -13.70
C SER A 220 -2.10 23.89 -14.09
N PRO A 221 -2.74 22.87 -13.48
CA PRO A 221 -4.12 22.54 -13.79
C PRO A 221 -5.07 23.51 -13.08
N ILE A 222 -6.05 24.06 -13.81
CA ILE A 222 -7.04 25.03 -13.27
C ILE A 222 -8.36 24.38 -12.83
N GLU A 223 -8.54 23.09 -13.10
CA GLU A 223 -9.76 22.35 -12.82
C GLU A 223 -9.44 20.98 -12.23
N ALA A 224 -10.26 20.53 -11.28
CA ALA A 224 -10.18 19.19 -10.70
C ALA A 224 -11.19 18.25 -11.37
N ASN A 225 -10.83 16.98 -11.55
CA ASN A 225 -11.72 15.94 -12.06
C ASN A 225 -12.02 14.83 -11.04
N VAL A 226 -11.30 14.81 -9.92
CA VAL A 226 -11.54 13.84 -8.84
C VAL A 226 -11.56 14.47 -7.46
N ARG A 227 -12.27 13.80 -6.56
CA ARG A 227 -12.28 14.09 -5.13
C ARG A 227 -12.03 12.79 -4.37
N TYR A 228 -11.24 12.88 -3.31
CA TYR A 228 -11.15 11.80 -2.34
C TYR A 228 -12.35 11.84 -1.40
N ASN A 229 -13.13 10.75 -1.38
CA ASN A 229 -14.24 10.62 -0.44
C ASN A 229 -13.72 10.00 0.87
N PRO A 230 -13.72 10.73 2.00
CA PRO A 230 -13.20 10.22 3.26
C PRO A 230 -14.02 9.08 3.87
N THR A 231 -15.29 8.95 3.49
CA THR A 231 -16.19 7.90 3.97
C THR A 231 -15.93 6.57 3.26
N THR A 232 -15.87 6.59 1.93
CA THR A 232 -15.62 5.40 1.11
C THR A 232 -14.13 5.08 0.98
N LYS A 233 -13.25 6.06 1.27
CA LYS A 233 -11.80 6.02 1.05
C LYS A 233 -11.39 5.79 -0.40
N MET A 234 -12.31 6.06 -1.33
CA MET A 234 -12.08 5.91 -2.75
C MET A 234 -11.89 7.28 -3.39
N ILE A 235 -11.15 7.29 -4.50
CA ILE A 235 -11.11 8.44 -5.41
C ILE A 235 -12.36 8.36 -6.27
N GLU A 236 -13.20 9.37 -6.17
CA GLU A 236 -14.45 9.48 -6.91
C GLU A 236 -14.29 10.51 -8.04
N GLU A 237 -14.72 10.13 -9.25
CA GLU A 237 -14.76 11.05 -10.39
C GLU A 237 -15.87 12.08 -10.16
N LEU A 238 -15.52 13.36 -10.21
CA LEU A 238 -16.48 14.46 -10.06
C LEU A 238 -17.48 14.47 -11.22
N ASN A 239 -17.04 14.03 -12.40
CA ASN A 239 -17.88 13.85 -13.57
C ASN A 239 -17.32 12.70 -14.43
N PRO A 240 -18.10 11.66 -14.78
CA PRO A 240 -17.64 10.55 -15.63
C PRO A 240 -17.11 10.98 -17.01
N SER A 241 -17.56 12.15 -17.50
CA SER A 241 -17.08 12.76 -18.76
C SER A 241 -15.78 13.55 -18.63
N SER A 242 -15.20 13.67 -17.42
CA SER A 242 -13.98 14.44 -17.12
C SER A 242 -12.70 13.59 -17.01
N THR A 243 -12.72 12.38 -17.58
CA THR A 243 -11.50 11.57 -17.66
C THR A 243 -10.52 12.21 -18.64
N TRP A 244 -9.34 12.57 -18.15
CA TRP A 244 -8.31 13.23 -18.94
C TRP A 244 -7.22 12.24 -19.28
N GLU A 245 -7.01 12.03 -20.58
CA GLU A 245 -6.10 11.01 -21.09
C GLU A 245 -4.66 11.51 -21.13
N ILE A 246 -3.75 10.58 -20.86
CA ILE A 246 -2.32 10.68 -21.15
C ILE A 246 -2.05 9.68 -22.27
N ALA A 247 -1.61 10.14 -23.43
CA ALA A 247 -1.33 9.28 -24.57
C ALA A 247 0.15 9.33 -24.94
N CYS A 248 0.64 8.25 -25.54
CA CYS A 248 1.83 8.33 -26.37
C CYS A 248 1.43 8.80 -27.78
N ALA A 249 2.03 9.88 -28.27
CA ALA A 249 1.71 10.49 -29.56
C ALA A 249 2.82 10.32 -30.62
N GLU A 250 3.76 9.40 -30.38
CA GLU A 250 4.86 9.03 -31.27
C GLU A 250 4.96 7.51 -31.32
N LEU A 251 5.19 6.92 -32.49
CA LEU A 251 5.14 5.47 -32.66
C LEU A 251 6.24 4.77 -31.84
N CYS A 252 5.85 4.18 -30.71
CA CYS A 252 6.77 3.50 -29.79
C CYS A 252 6.82 1.95 -29.96
N GLY A 253 6.21 1.44 -31.03
CA GLY A 253 6.25 0.03 -31.44
C GLY A 253 4.86 -0.58 -31.74
N GLY A 254 4.80 -1.92 -31.90
CA GLY A 254 3.61 -2.64 -32.39
C GLY A 254 2.32 -2.55 -31.56
N ASN A 255 2.40 -2.34 -30.24
CA ASN A 255 1.24 -2.15 -29.35
C ASN A 255 1.03 -0.69 -28.92
N HIS A 256 1.50 0.28 -29.72
CA HIS A 256 1.57 1.70 -29.34
C HIS A 256 0.22 2.25 -28.84
N TYR A 257 -0.88 1.79 -29.42
CA TYR A 257 -2.25 2.14 -29.01
C TYR A 257 -2.58 1.85 -27.53
N ARG A 258 -1.85 0.92 -26.87
CA ARG A 258 -2.04 0.59 -25.45
C ARG A 258 -1.33 1.55 -24.50
N MET A 259 -0.41 2.38 -24.99
CA MET A 259 0.39 3.26 -24.16
C MET A 259 -0.41 4.51 -23.76
N ARG A 260 -1.36 4.27 -22.85
CA ARG A 260 -2.34 5.25 -22.37
C ARG A 260 -2.32 5.29 -20.84
N GLY A 261 -2.62 6.45 -20.29
CA GLY A 261 -2.79 6.69 -18.88
C GLY A 261 -3.88 7.72 -18.61
N LYS A 262 -4.10 8.02 -17.34
CA LYS A 262 -5.10 8.97 -16.87
C LYS A 262 -4.46 10.05 -15.99
N LEU A 263 -4.90 11.29 -16.18
CA LEU A 263 -4.58 12.42 -15.33
C LEU A 263 -5.72 12.61 -14.30
N PHE A 264 -5.34 12.59 -13.04
CA PHE A 264 -6.19 12.80 -11.87
C PHE A 264 -5.79 14.08 -11.16
N VAL A 265 -6.61 15.11 -11.27
CA VAL A 265 -6.44 16.38 -10.57
C VAL A 265 -7.40 16.44 -9.40
N HIS A 266 -6.83 16.38 -8.20
CA HIS A 266 -7.55 16.47 -6.94
C HIS A 266 -7.89 17.93 -6.59
N GLU A 267 -9.00 18.16 -5.89
CA GLU A 267 -9.40 19.51 -5.47
C GLU A 267 -8.37 20.19 -4.55
N THR A 268 -7.74 19.43 -3.65
CA THR A 268 -6.79 19.96 -2.66
C THR A 268 -5.64 19.00 -2.42
N LYS A 269 -4.50 19.55 -1.97
CA LYS A 269 -3.38 18.74 -1.46
C LYS A 269 -3.79 18.12 -0.12
N GLN A 270 -4.04 16.82 -0.10
CA GLN A 270 -4.32 16.12 1.14
C GLN A 270 -3.05 16.00 1.99
N LYS A 271 -3.11 16.51 3.23
CA LYS A 271 -2.07 16.28 4.23
C LYS A 271 -2.44 15.04 5.05
N PRO A 272 -1.57 14.02 5.14
CA PRO A 272 -1.80 12.88 6.02
C PRO A 272 -1.89 13.35 7.48
N ARG A 273 -2.89 12.89 8.23
CA ARG A 273 -3.01 13.14 9.68
C ARG A 273 -2.20 12.09 10.45
N PHE A 274 -1.43 12.49 11.45
CA PHE A 274 -0.56 11.59 12.24
C PHE A 274 -1.28 10.32 12.71
N LEU A 275 -2.46 10.46 13.34
CA LEU A 275 -3.21 9.32 13.87
C LEU A 275 -3.61 8.30 12.80
N THR A 276 -4.06 8.76 11.63
CA THR A 276 -4.47 7.87 10.53
C THR A 276 -3.30 7.31 9.72
N THR A 277 -2.11 7.91 9.87
CA THR A 277 -0.91 7.48 9.17
C THR A 277 -0.10 6.48 9.97
N TYR A 278 0.03 6.69 11.29
CA TYR A 278 0.96 5.92 12.12
C TYR A 278 0.30 5.06 13.21
N LEU A 279 -0.87 5.43 13.72
CA LEU A 279 -1.51 4.72 14.84
C LEU A 279 -2.64 3.81 14.35
N PHE A 280 -3.70 4.41 13.82
CA PHE A 280 -4.85 3.72 13.21
C PHE A 280 -4.70 3.70 11.69
N SER A 281 -3.54 3.23 11.23
CA SER A 281 -3.24 3.12 9.81
C SER A 281 -3.94 1.92 9.20
N GLN A 282 -4.40 2.09 7.97
CA GLN A 282 -4.94 1.00 7.15
C GLN A 282 -3.95 0.54 6.08
N ASP A 283 -2.85 1.28 5.90
CA ASP A 283 -1.78 0.91 4.99
C ASP A 283 -1.05 -0.33 5.52
N HIS A 284 -1.09 -1.40 4.74
CA HIS A 284 -0.40 -2.66 5.05
C HIS A 284 1.09 -2.49 5.38
N LYS A 285 1.79 -1.51 4.78
CA LYS A 285 3.21 -1.25 5.07
C LYS A 285 3.39 -0.77 6.49
N MET A 286 2.57 0.21 6.90
CA MET A 286 2.64 0.75 8.25
C MET A 286 2.24 -0.31 9.27
N ILE A 287 1.20 -1.11 9.00
CA ILE A 287 0.80 -2.21 9.87
C ILE A 287 1.95 -3.24 10.00
N GLY A 288 2.63 -3.58 8.90
CA GLY A 288 3.82 -4.44 8.95
C GLY A 288 4.93 -3.85 9.84
N ILE A 289 5.19 -2.55 9.72
CA ILE A 289 6.16 -1.84 10.59
C ILE A 289 5.71 -1.84 12.06
N GLN A 290 4.42 -1.68 12.33
CA GLN A 290 3.86 -1.75 13.68
C GLN A 290 4.09 -3.13 14.32
N PHE A 291 3.86 -4.21 13.57
CA PHE A 291 4.20 -5.58 14.01
C PHE A 291 5.70 -5.74 14.27
N LEU A 292 6.56 -5.20 13.40
CA LEU A 292 8.01 -5.27 13.56
C LEU A 292 8.47 -4.64 14.88
N PHE A 293 8.09 -3.38 15.12
CA PHE A 293 8.49 -2.65 16.33
C PHE A 293 7.90 -3.24 17.60
N SER A 294 6.65 -3.69 17.56
CA SER A 294 6.04 -4.38 18.71
C SER A 294 6.78 -5.68 19.02
N GLY A 295 7.10 -6.47 18.00
CA GLY A 295 7.87 -7.70 18.17
C GLY A 295 9.32 -7.44 18.61
N LEU A 296 9.95 -6.32 18.24
CA LEU A 296 11.29 -5.94 18.76
C LEU A 296 11.27 -5.67 20.27
N ILE A 297 10.21 -5.01 20.77
CA ILE A 297 10.03 -4.80 22.21
C ILE A 297 9.91 -6.14 22.93
N PHE A 298 9.04 -7.03 22.44
CA PHE A 298 8.88 -8.37 23.03
C PHE A 298 10.09 -9.28 22.84
N PHE A 299 10.88 -9.10 21.77
CA PHE A 299 12.15 -9.78 21.58
C PHE A 299 13.16 -9.37 22.64
N GLY A 300 13.23 -8.08 22.99
CA GLY A 300 14.03 -7.59 24.10
C GLY A 300 13.61 -8.20 25.44
N ILE A 301 12.29 -8.24 25.72
CA ILE A 301 11.75 -8.84 26.94
C ILE A 301 12.04 -10.34 26.98
N GLY A 302 11.67 -11.09 25.95
CA GLY A 302 11.93 -12.53 25.84
C GLY A 302 13.42 -12.86 25.93
N GLY A 303 14.28 -12.08 25.26
CA GLY A 303 15.73 -12.20 25.34
C GLY A 303 16.26 -12.00 26.76
N LEU A 304 15.77 -10.99 27.49
CA LEU A 304 16.12 -10.77 28.89
C LEU A 304 15.74 -11.96 29.78
N LEU A 305 14.53 -12.51 29.61
CA LEU A 305 14.10 -13.71 30.35
C LEU A 305 15.02 -14.91 30.07
N ALA A 306 15.41 -15.11 28.80
CA ALA A 306 16.37 -16.17 28.43
C ALA A 306 17.75 -15.97 29.06
N LEU A 307 18.24 -14.72 29.12
CA LEU A 307 19.51 -14.41 29.77
C LEU A 307 19.45 -14.73 31.28
N LEU A 308 18.34 -14.41 31.95
CA LEU A 308 18.15 -14.76 33.37
C LEU A 308 18.14 -16.28 33.59
N VAL A 309 17.46 -17.05 32.73
CA VAL A 309 17.49 -18.52 32.75
C VAL A 309 18.92 -19.04 32.59
N ARG A 310 19.67 -18.49 31.62
CA ARG A 310 21.07 -18.90 31.38
C ARG A 310 22.00 -18.54 32.54
N LEU A 311 21.79 -17.42 33.20
CA LEU A 311 22.56 -17.03 34.38
C LEU A 311 22.35 -18.03 35.53
N GLN A 312 21.12 -18.48 35.76
CA GLN A 312 20.86 -19.53 36.75
C GLN A 312 21.54 -20.86 36.39
N LEU A 313 21.56 -21.24 35.11
CA LEU A 313 22.26 -22.45 34.66
C LEU A 313 23.79 -22.35 34.80
N ALA A 314 24.36 -21.15 34.73
CA ALA A 314 25.79 -20.93 34.92
C ALA A 314 26.23 -21.00 36.39
N TRP A 315 25.33 -20.63 37.33
CA TRP A 315 25.56 -20.70 38.77
C TRP A 315 24.40 -21.42 39.49
N PRO A 316 24.25 -22.75 39.31
CA PRO A 316 23.11 -23.48 39.87
C PRO A 316 23.06 -23.46 41.40
N ASP A 317 24.23 -23.61 42.04
CA ASP A 317 24.35 -23.72 43.51
C ASP A 317 24.95 -22.48 44.17
N GLY A 318 25.40 -21.49 43.38
CA GLY A 318 26.11 -20.30 43.84
C GLY A 318 25.23 -19.04 43.89
N ASN A 319 25.68 -18.01 44.59
CA ASN A 319 25.04 -16.71 44.52
C ASN A 319 25.23 -16.10 43.14
N LEU A 320 24.14 -15.62 42.54
CA LEU A 320 24.19 -15.04 41.21
C LEU A 320 25.04 -13.75 41.22
N PRO A 321 26.11 -13.67 40.42
CA PRO A 321 26.99 -12.52 40.44
C PRO A 321 26.25 -11.26 39.95
N TYR A 322 26.47 -10.14 40.63
CA TYR A 322 25.87 -8.81 40.39
C TYR A 322 24.35 -8.71 40.61
N ILE A 323 23.56 -9.65 40.12
CA ILE A 323 22.09 -9.64 40.19
C ILE A 323 21.51 -10.32 41.44
N GLY A 324 22.29 -11.16 42.14
CA GLY A 324 21.83 -11.87 43.33
C GLY A 324 21.33 -10.93 44.45
N LYS A 325 21.83 -9.69 44.47
CA LYS A 325 21.41 -8.64 45.42
C LYS A 325 20.05 -8.03 45.11
N TRP A 326 19.52 -8.22 43.89
CA TRP A 326 18.22 -7.71 43.46
C TRP A 326 17.09 -8.72 43.67
N PHE A 327 17.42 -9.98 43.96
CA PHE A 327 16.42 -10.96 44.35
C PHE A 327 15.96 -10.75 45.80
N PRO A 328 14.73 -11.21 46.14
CA PRO A 328 14.25 -11.21 47.51
C PRO A 328 15.30 -11.80 48.46
N GLN A 329 15.53 -11.13 49.59
CA GLN A 329 16.52 -11.56 50.58
C GLN A 329 16.22 -12.97 51.14
N SER A 330 14.95 -13.38 51.10
CA SER A 330 14.47 -14.72 51.42
C SER A 330 15.05 -15.82 50.53
N TRP A 331 15.54 -15.50 49.33
CA TRP A 331 16.12 -16.46 48.39
C TRP A 331 17.64 -16.63 48.57
N GLY A 332 18.25 -15.93 49.52
CA GLY A 332 19.66 -16.09 49.87
C GLY A 332 20.63 -15.72 48.74
N GLY A 333 20.21 -14.91 47.76
CA GLY A 333 21.04 -14.53 46.60
C GLY A 333 21.03 -15.53 45.45
N LYS A 334 20.16 -16.55 45.49
CA LYS A 334 19.93 -17.55 44.44
C LYS A 334 18.58 -17.34 43.76
N MET A 335 18.39 -17.90 42.57
CA MET A 335 17.09 -17.94 41.93
C MET A 335 16.27 -19.12 42.47
N SER A 336 15.05 -18.86 42.95
CA SER A 336 14.15 -19.95 43.36
C SER A 336 13.73 -20.82 42.17
N PRO A 337 13.54 -22.14 42.33
CA PRO A 337 13.04 -23.03 41.27
C PRO A 337 11.73 -22.57 40.63
N GLU A 338 10.85 -21.96 41.41
CA GLU A 338 9.54 -21.44 40.99
C GLU A 338 9.70 -20.25 40.04
N PHE A 339 10.57 -19.31 40.40
CA PHE A 339 10.93 -18.20 39.52
C PHE A 339 11.60 -18.68 38.23
N TYR A 340 12.46 -19.69 38.31
CA TYR A 340 13.10 -20.27 37.12
C TYR A 340 12.08 -20.88 36.15
N THR A 341 11.13 -21.69 36.64
CA THR A 341 10.10 -22.31 35.79
C THR A 341 9.15 -21.26 35.19
N MET A 342 8.83 -20.20 35.94
CA MET A 342 8.11 -19.04 35.43
C MET A 342 8.88 -18.34 34.29
N LEU A 343 10.17 -18.01 34.49
CA LEU A 343 10.99 -17.36 33.46
C LEU A 343 11.07 -18.22 32.19
N PHE A 344 11.30 -19.53 32.34
CA PHE A 344 11.37 -20.47 31.22
C PHE A 344 10.05 -20.52 30.44
N THR A 345 8.92 -20.61 31.16
CA THR A 345 7.58 -20.66 30.57
C THR A 345 7.29 -19.38 29.79
N MET A 346 7.49 -18.23 30.44
CA MET A 346 7.19 -16.93 29.84
C MET A 346 8.14 -16.58 28.70
N HIS A 347 9.43 -16.94 28.79
CA HIS A 347 10.36 -16.80 27.67
C HIS A 347 9.85 -17.53 26.43
N ALA A 348 9.55 -18.83 26.55
CA ALA A 348 9.11 -19.64 25.42
C ALA A 348 7.78 -19.12 24.85
N SER A 349 6.81 -18.79 25.70
CA SER A 349 5.51 -18.23 25.26
C SER A 349 5.67 -16.88 24.56
N ILE A 350 6.47 -15.96 25.09
CA ILE A 350 6.73 -14.65 24.48
C ILE A 350 7.40 -14.82 23.11
N MET A 351 8.46 -15.64 23.03
CA MET A 351 9.19 -15.82 21.78
C MET A 351 8.31 -16.42 20.69
N ILE A 352 7.49 -17.44 21.00
CA ILE A 352 6.64 -18.08 20.01
C ILE A 352 5.49 -17.16 19.57
N PHE A 353 4.68 -16.71 20.52
CA PHE A 353 3.38 -16.08 20.22
C PHE A 353 3.45 -14.56 20.04
N PHE A 354 4.48 -13.91 20.56
CA PHE A 354 4.59 -12.45 20.57
C PHE A 354 5.76 -11.92 19.76
N VAL A 355 6.67 -12.79 19.32
CA VAL A 355 7.82 -12.42 18.48
C VAL A 355 7.79 -13.16 17.15
N ILE A 356 8.01 -14.47 17.15
CA ILE A 356 8.22 -15.25 15.92
C ILE A 356 6.98 -15.21 15.03
N ILE A 357 5.80 -15.59 15.55
CA ILE A 357 4.57 -15.58 14.74
C ILE A 357 4.24 -14.15 14.25
N PRO A 358 4.19 -13.10 15.10
CA PRO A 358 3.89 -11.74 14.65
C PRO A 358 4.92 -11.14 13.69
N TRP A 359 6.19 -11.53 13.75
CA TRP A 359 7.16 -11.10 12.74
C TRP A 359 6.94 -11.83 11.41
N LEU A 360 6.89 -13.16 11.44
CA LEU A 360 6.81 -13.94 10.21
C LEU A 360 5.50 -13.72 9.47
N THR A 361 4.36 -13.74 10.18
CA THR A 361 3.06 -13.54 9.54
C THR A 361 2.61 -12.09 9.60
N GLY A 362 2.80 -11.41 10.73
CA GLY A 362 2.35 -10.01 10.91
C GLY A 362 3.23 -9.00 10.19
N THR A 363 4.56 -9.10 10.25
CA THR A 363 5.45 -8.13 9.58
C THR A 363 5.58 -8.46 8.10
N PHE A 364 6.11 -9.64 7.76
CA PHE A 364 6.39 -9.98 6.37
C PHE A 364 5.12 -10.21 5.55
N GLY A 365 4.10 -10.85 6.13
CA GLY A 365 2.80 -11.01 5.47
C GLY A 365 2.20 -9.67 5.04
N ASN A 366 2.13 -8.71 5.97
CA ASN A 366 1.62 -7.38 5.65
C ASN A 366 2.51 -6.61 4.69
N PHE A 367 3.82 -6.65 4.88
CA PHE A 367 4.72 -5.79 4.11
C PHE A 367 4.94 -6.31 2.68
N LEU A 368 5.12 -7.62 2.52
CA LEU A 368 5.56 -8.22 1.25
C LEU A 368 4.41 -8.65 0.34
N ILE A 369 3.28 -9.16 0.87
CA ILE A 369 2.21 -9.75 0.04
C ILE A 369 1.71 -8.74 -1.02
N PRO A 370 1.18 -7.54 -0.66
CA PRO A 370 0.63 -6.64 -1.67
C PRO A 370 1.68 -6.15 -2.66
N LEU A 371 2.90 -5.87 -2.19
CA LEU A 371 4.01 -5.41 -3.02
C LEU A 371 4.41 -6.44 -4.07
N MET A 372 4.52 -7.71 -3.69
CA MET A 372 5.00 -8.77 -4.55
C MET A 372 3.95 -9.28 -5.55
N ILE A 373 2.66 -9.12 -5.24
CA ILE A 373 1.57 -9.49 -6.17
C ILE A 373 1.04 -8.31 -7.00
N GLY A 374 1.54 -7.09 -6.76
CA GLY A 374 1.11 -5.88 -7.45
C GLY A 374 -0.27 -5.37 -7.01
N ALA A 375 -0.71 -5.69 -5.78
CA ALA A 375 -1.92 -5.16 -5.21
C ALA A 375 -1.68 -3.77 -4.57
N ARG A 376 -2.70 -2.90 -4.58
CA ARG A 376 -2.63 -1.58 -3.95
C ARG A 376 -2.54 -1.65 -2.42
N ASP A 377 -3.27 -2.60 -1.82
CA ASP A 377 -3.36 -2.85 -0.39
C ASP A 377 -3.93 -4.27 -0.17
N MET A 378 -4.19 -4.65 1.08
CA MET A 378 -4.88 -5.88 1.46
C MET A 378 -6.38 -5.85 1.11
N ALA A 379 -7.00 -7.03 0.99
CA ALA A 379 -8.42 -7.19 0.68
C ALA A 379 -9.34 -6.51 1.71
N PHE A 380 -8.98 -6.59 2.98
CA PHE A 380 -9.74 -5.99 4.07
C PHE A 380 -8.85 -5.07 4.93
N PRO A 381 -8.54 -3.83 4.50
CA PRO A 381 -7.61 -2.94 5.22
C PRO A 381 -8.05 -2.63 6.67
N LYS A 382 -9.36 -2.49 6.91
CA LYS A 382 -9.91 -2.29 8.28
C LYS A 382 -9.73 -3.52 9.17
N LEU A 383 -9.96 -4.72 8.63
CA LEU A 383 -9.77 -5.97 9.35
C LEU A 383 -8.29 -6.17 9.66
N ASN A 384 -7.41 -5.77 8.74
CA ASN A 384 -5.97 -5.81 8.90
C ASN A 384 -5.45 -4.88 10.00
N MET A 385 -5.96 -3.66 10.06
CA MET A 385 -5.66 -2.75 11.17
C MET A 385 -6.14 -3.35 12.49
N PHE A 386 -7.34 -3.92 12.50
CA PHE A 386 -7.91 -4.51 13.71
C PHE A 386 -7.14 -5.77 14.17
N SER A 387 -6.59 -6.58 13.26
CA SER A 387 -5.77 -7.75 13.61
C SER A 387 -4.53 -7.37 14.44
N TYR A 388 -3.89 -6.23 14.13
CA TYR A 388 -2.81 -5.67 14.94
C TYR A 388 -3.31 -5.15 16.29
N TRP A 389 -4.39 -4.36 16.30
CA TRP A 389 -4.88 -3.74 17.54
C TRP A 389 -5.44 -4.74 18.57
N VAL A 390 -5.97 -5.87 18.11
CA VAL A 390 -6.40 -6.97 18.99
C VAL A 390 -5.23 -7.62 19.74
N MET A 391 -3.99 -7.45 19.28
CA MET A 391 -2.82 -7.92 20.03
C MET A 391 -2.44 -7.05 21.22
N TRP A 392 -2.85 -5.78 21.29
CA TRP A 392 -2.49 -4.91 22.43
C TRP A 392 -3.10 -5.38 23.76
N PRO A 393 -4.37 -5.80 23.84
CA PRO A 393 -4.88 -6.49 25.02
C PRO A 393 -4.02 -7.69 25.41
N ALA A 394 -3.58 -8.51 24.44
CA ALA A 394 -2.69 -9.63 24.73
C ALA A 394 -1.34 -9.16 25.32
N PHE A 395 -0.72 -8.14 24.73
CA PHE A 395 0.53 -7.56 25.21
C PHE A 395 0.43 -7.08 26.66
N ILE A 396 -0.66 -6.40 27.00
CA ILE A 396 -0.87 -5.88 28.34
C ILE A 396 -1.10 -7.03 29.32
N ILE A 397 -1.96 -8.00 28.96
CA ILE A 397 -2.33 -9.10 29.85
C ILE A 397 -1.12 -10.02 30.12
N ILE A 398 -0.32 -10.37 29.10
CA ILE A 398 0.84 -11.24 29.31
C ILE A 398 1.91 -10.57 30.20
N LEU A 399 2.10 -9.26 30.10
CA LEU A 399 3.02 -8.52 30.97
C LEU A 399 2.44 -8.30 32.37
N ALA A 400 1.14 -8.02 32.47
CA ALA A 400 0.45 -7.91 33.75
C ALA A 400 0.50 -9.23 34.54
N SER A 401 0.61 -10.38 33.87
CA SER A 401 0.71 -11.70 34.51
C SER A 401 1.93 -11.83 35.45
N PHE A 402 2.97 -11.02 35.31
CA PHE A 402 4.10 -11.03 36.24
C PHE A 402 3.78 -10.41 37.60
N PHE A 403 2.70 -9.63 37.69
CA PHE A 403 2.35 -8.82 38.86
C PHE A 403 1.12 -9.33 39.61
N VAL A 404 0.55 -10.47 39.21
CA VAL A 404 -0.55 -11.12 39.94
C VAL A 404 -0.03 -12.02 41.04
N ASP A 405 -0.88 -12.33 42.01
CA ASP A 405 -0.57 -13.26 43.10
C ASP A 405 -0.20 -14.64 42.54
N GLY A 406 0.92 -15.19 43.01
CA GLY A 406 1.50 -16.44 42.49
C GLY A 406 2.47 -16.26 41.31
N GLY A 407 2.51 -15.07 40.71
CA GLY A 407 3.34 -14.78 39.54
C GLY A 407 2.76 -15.29 38.22
N ALA A 408 3.54 -15.15 37.14
CA ALA A 408 3.13 -15.55 35.80
C ALA A 408 3.11 -17.08 35.64
N ALA A 409 2.52 -17.55 34.54
CA ALA A 409 2.43 -18.99 34.25
C ALA A 409 3.80 -19.69 34.33
N SER A 410 3.84 -20.83 35.02
CA SER A 410 5.09 -21.56 35.34
C SER A 410 5.06 -23.04 34.95
N SER A 411 4.06 -23.48 34.18
CA SER A 411 3.81 -24.87 33.82
C SER A 411 4.41 -25.30 32.46
N GLY A 412 5.38 -24.53 31.94
CA GLY A 412 5.89 -24.65 30.58
C GLY A 412 4.95 -24.08 29.52
N TRP A 413 5.48 -23.77 28.33
CA TRP A 413 4.69 -23.18 27.23
C TRP A 413 3.62 -24.14 26.67
N THR A 414 3.75 -25.44 26.92
CA THR A 414 2.74 -26.46 26.60
C THR A 414 1.56 -26.46 27.57
N SER A 415 1.75 -25.87 28.75
CA SER A 415 0.75 -25.61 29.78
C SER A 415 -0.23 -26.76 30.04
N TYR A 416 0.32 -27.97 30.23
CA TYR A 416 -0.48 -29.17 30.47
C TYR A 416 -1.42 -28.97 31.67
N PRO A 417 -2.75 -29.18 31.51
CA PRO A 417 -3.75 -28.96 32.56
C PRO A 417 -3.50 -29.72 33.86
N THR A 418 -2.77 -30.84 33.79
CA THR A 418 -2.37 -31.59 34.99
C THR A 418 -1.35 -30.87 35.86
N LEU A 419 -0.71 -29.82 35.35
CA LEU A 419 0.26 -28.99 36.06
C LEU A 419 -0.21 -27.53 36.16
N SER A 420 -0.95 -27.04 35.17
CA SER A 420 -1.42 -25.65 35.10
C SER A 420 -2.79 -25.42 35.74
N ASN A 421 -3.39 -26.45 36.37
CA ASN A 421 -4.63 -26.28 37.12
C ASN A 421 -4.38 -26.00 38.62
N VAL A 422 -5.35 -25.35 39.25
CA VAL A 422 -5.32 -25.06 40.69
C VAL A 422 -5.77 -26.30 41.46
N GLY A 423 -5.06 -26.61 42.54
CA GLY A 423 -5.52 -27.53 43.58
C GLY A 423 -5.88 -26.72 44.82
N ALA A 424 -6.81 -27.20 45.63
CA ALA A 424 -7.11 -26.58 46.91
C ALA A 424 -6.72 -27.52 48.06
N GLU A 425 -6.28 -26.94 49.18
CA GLU A 425 -5.82 -27.73 50.32
C GLU A 425 -7.01 -28.48 50.90
N ALA A 426 -6.87 -29.80 51.03
CA ALA A 426 -7.91 -30.61 51.65
C ALA A 426 -7.91 -30.36 53.17
N GLY A 427 -8.79 -29.47 53.62
CA GLY A 427 -9.21 -29.46 55.01
C GLY A 427 -10.07 -30.70 55.26
N LEU A 428 -9.55 -31.69 55.98
CA LEU A 428 -10.37 -32.76 56.55
C LEU A 428 -11.17 -32.20 57.73
N GLU A 429 -12.26 -31.49 57.45
CA GLU A 429 -13.23 -31.16 58.50
C GLU A 429 -14.35 -32.20 58.48
N LYS A 430 -14.41 -33.01 59.54
CA LYS A 430 -15.46 -34.00 59.74
C LYS A 430 -16.70 -33.30 60.27
N ILE A 431 -17.58 -32.86 59.36
CA ILE A 431 -18.86 -32.25 59.74
C ILE A 431 -19.95 -33.34 59.66
N PRO A 432 -20.69 -33.64 60.75
CA PRO A 432 -21.83 -34.54 60.69
C PRO A 432 -22.94 -33.88 59.86
N LEU A 433 -23.49 -34.61 58.87
CA LEU A 433 -24.65 -34.13 58.10
C LEU A 433 -25.89 -33.92 58.99
N LYS A 434 -25.99 -34.65 60.10
CA LYS A 434 -27.02 -34.53 61.15
C LYS A 434 -26.44 -34.89 62.52
N PRO A 435 -26.98 -34.34 63.63
CA PRO A 435 -26.58 -34.76 64.98
C PRO A 435 -26.83 -36.26 65.17
N GLY A 436 -25.76 -37.04 65.39
CA GLY A 436 -25.84 -38.48 65.70
C GLY A 436 -25.48 -39.46 64.57
N GLU A 437 -25.15 -38.99 63.36
CA GLU A 437 -24.68 -39.86 62.27
C GLU A 437 -23.14 -40.01 62.27
N PRO A 438 -22.57 -41.16 61.83
CA PRO A 438 -21.13 -41.33 61.71
C PRO A 438 -20.53 -40.30 60.75
N THR A 439 -19.48 -39.61 61.19
CA THR A 439 -18.79 -38.58 60.41
C THR A 439 -18.36 -39.12 59.05
N THR A 440 -18.97 -38.64 57.98
CA THR A 440 -18.48 -38.83 56.63
C THR A 440 -17.44 -37.73 56.37
N SER A 441 -16.24 -38.09 55.93
CA SER A 441 -15.21 -37.12 55.59
C SER A 441 -15.60 -36.42 54.28
N TYR A 442 -15.82 -35.11 54.33
CA TYR A 442 -15.92 -34.27 53.13
C TYR A 442 -14.72 -33.35 53.09
N THR A 443 -14.14 -33.19 51.90
CA THR A 443 -13.03 -32.25 51.70
C THR A 443 -13.59 -30.84 51.64
N VAL A 444 -13.31 -30.01 52.65
CA VAL A 444 -13.60 -28.58 52.61
C VAL A 444 -12.34 -27.88 52.08
N PHE A 445 -12.46 -27.19 50.96
CA PHE A 445 -11.38 -26.39 50.36
C PHE A 445 -11.10 -25.21 51.29
N LYS A 446 -9.93 -25.20 51.93
CA LYS A 446 -9.69 -24.34 53.10
C LYS A 446 -9.19 -22.92 52.79
N ASP A 447 -8.77 -22.62 51.56
CA ASP A 447 -8.26 -21.30 51.21
C ASP A 447 -8.69 -20.86 49.80
N ASP A 448 -9.02 -19.56 49.67
CA ASP A 448 -9.23 -18.84 48.40
C ASP A 448 -7.91 -18.64 47.62
N SER A 449 -6.84 -19.33 48.02
CA SER A 449 -5.54 -19.22 47.37
C SER A 449 -5.59 -19.94 46.02
N PHE A 450 -5.68 -19.17 44.94
CA PHE A 450 -5.60 -19.65 43.56
C PHE A 450 -4.24 -20.29 43.19
N ASN A 451 -3.38 -20.68 44.14
CA ASN A 451 -2.04 -21.18 43.85
C ASN A 451 -1.91 -22.66 44.18
N SER A 452 -1.46 -23.44 43.19
CA SER A 452 -1.11 -24.85 43.37
C SER A 452 0.35 -24.97 43.80
N PRO A 453 0.69 -25.83 44.79
CA PRO A 453 2.09 -26.12 45.10
C PRO A 453 2.82 -26.85 43.96
N ALA A 454 2.09 -27.46 43.02
CA ALA A 454 2.69 -28.12 41.86
C ALA A 454 3.25 -27.12 40.84
N ALA A 455 2.64 -25.95 40.73
CA ALA A 455 3.10 -24.84 39.90
C ALA A 455 2.53 -23.52 40.45
N PRO A 456 3.35 -22.68 41.11
CA PRO A 456 2.87 -21.44 41.75
C PRO A 456 2.16 -20.48 40.79
N GLY A 457 2.53 -20.49 39.50
CA GLY A 457 1.87 -19.71 38.45
C GLY A 457 0.57 -20.31 37.90
N ALA A 458 0.07 -21.43 38.45
CA ALA A 458 -1.14 -22.11 37.97
C ALA A 458 -2.44 -21.35 38.28
N GLY A 459 -2.39 -20.28 39.08
CA GLY A 459 -3.53 -19.44 39.43
C GLY A 459 -3.87 -18.38 38.40
N MET A 460 -3.84 -17.13 38.86
CA MET A 460 -4.13 -15.96 38.01
C MET A 460 -3.12 -15.81 36.87
N GLY A 461 -1.86 -16.17 37.08
CA GLY A 461 -0.83 -16.14 36.03
C GLY A 461 -1.21 -16.99 34.82
N GLN A 462 -1.71 -18.20 35.05
CA GLN A 462 -2.22 -19.08 34.00
C GLN A 462 -3.49 -18.54 33.33
N ILE A 463 -4.42 -17.95 34.09
CA ILE A 463 -5.63 -17.33 33.50
C ILE A 463 -5.24 -16.20 32.55
N PHE A 464 -4.30 -15.34 32.96
CA PHE A 464 -3.80 -14.24 32.14
C PHE A 464 -3.11 -14.78 30.88
N TRP A 465 -2.31 -15.84 31.02
CA TRP A 465 -1.69 -16.52 29.88
C TRP A 465 -2.74 -17.04 28.87
N LEU A 466 -3.81 -17.68 29.35
CA LEU A 466 -4.90 -18.18 28.49
C LEU A 466 -5.64 -17.06 27.76
N VAL A 467 -6.09 -16.05 28.51
CA VAL A 467 -6.82 -14.90 27.94
C VAL A 467 -5.94 -14.18 26.93
N SER A 468 -4.66 -13.98 27.24
CA SER A 468 -3.72 -13.33 26.34
C SER A 468 -3.55 -14.09 25.03
N LEU A 469 -3.39 -15.42 25.07
CA LEU A 469 -3.22 -16.22 23.85
C LEU A 469 -4.50 -16.31 23.02
N ILE A 470 -5.68 -16.26 23.64
CA ILE A 470 -6.95 -16.14 22.91
C ILE A 470 -6.97 -14.86 22.08
N PHE A 471 -6.55 -13.72 22.64
CA PHE A 471 -6.44 -12.46 21.88
C PHE A 471 -5.43 -12.56 20.72
N VAL A 472 -4.24 -13.15 20.95
CA VAL A 472 -3.26 -13.41 19.88
C VAL A 472 -3.87 -14.27 18.77
N GLY A 473 -4.63 -15.30 19.15
CA GLY A 473 -5.34 -16.19 18.23
C GLY A 473 -6.35 -15.45 17.36
N ILE A 474 -7.20 -14.62 17.96
CA ILE A 474 -8.20 -13.83 17.22
C ILE A 474 -7.52 -12.87 16.24
N GLY A 475 -6.49 -12.13 16.67
CA GLY A 475 -5.69 -11.24 15.80
C GLY A 475 -5.12 -11.99 14.60
N SER A 476 -4.45 -13.10 14.88
CA SER A 476 -3.83 -13.98 13.89
C SER A 476 -4.82 -14.55 12.86
N MET A 477 -6.01 -14.98 13.29
CA MET A 477 -7.06 -15.49 12.38
C MET A 477 -7.56 -14.41 11.41
N MET A 478 -7.70 -13.18 11.89
CA MET A 478 -8.13 -12.05 11.04
C MET A 478 -7.08 -11.73 9.97
N GLY A 479 -5.79 -11.80 10.35
CA GLY A 479 -4.68 -11.68 9.40
C GLY A 479 -4.70 -12.78 8.35
N SER A 480 -4.81 -14.05 8.75
CA SER A 480 -4.75 -15.18 7.83
C SER A 480 -5.85 -15.17 6.78
N VAL A 481 -7.10 -14.88 7.16
CA VAL A 481 -8.24 -14.76 6.22
C VAL A 481 -8.02 -13.63 5.22
N ASN A 482 -7.51 -12.50 5.71
CA ASN A 482 -7.21 -11.35 4.86
C ASN A 482 -6.10 -11.67 3.85
N TYR A 483 -5.04 -12.38 4.27
CA TYR A 483 -3.92 -12.76 3.41
C TYR A 483 -4.37 -13.70 2.30
N ILE A 484 -5.14 -14.74 2.64
CA ILE A 484 -5.71 -15.69 1.67
C ILE A 484 -6.54 -14.96 0.62
N THR A 485 -7.43 -14.06 1.07
CA THR A 485 -8.32 -13.32 0.16
C THR A 485 -7.54 -12.37 -0.75
N THR A 486 -6.56 -11.66 -0.19
CA THR A 486 -5.70 -10.74 -0.95
C THR A 486 -4.92 -11.49 -2.03
N ILE A 487 -4.28 -12.59 -1.65
CA ILE A 487 -3.49 -13.40 -2.58
C ILE A 487 -4.36 -13.99 -3.68
N LEU A 488 -5.57 -14.48 -3.38
CA LEU A 488 -6.42 -15.12 -4.38
C LEU A 488 -7.08 -14.15 -5.35
N ASN A 489 -7.49 -12.97 -4.88
CA ASN A 489 -8.40 -12.10 -5.62
C ASN A 489 -7.80 -10.77 -6.10
N MET A 490 -6.62 -10.35 -5.62
CA MET A 490 -6.08 -9.00 -5.88
C MET A 490 -4.74 -8.97 -6.62
N ARG A 491 -4.32 -10.09 -7.20
CA ARG A 491 -3.09 -10.16 -8.01
C ARG A 491 -3.18 -9.28 -9.24
N ALA A 492 -2.05 -8.76 -9.68
CA ALA A 492 -1.94 -7.99 -10.92
C ALA A 492 -2.45 -8.80 -12.15
N PRO A 493 -3.10 -8.14 -13.13
CA PRO A 493 -3.56 -8.80 -14.34
C PRO A 493 -2.43 -9.54 -15.08
N GLY A 494 -2.65 -10.81 -15.41
CA GLY A 494 -1.65 -11.67 -16.07
C GLY A 494 -0.74 -12.47 -15.11
N MET A 495 -0.86 -12.28 -13.80
CA MET A 495 -0.22 -13.12 -12.78
C MET A 495 -1.12 -14.29 -12.39
N ASP A 496 -0.84 -15.46 -12.96
CA ASP A 496 -1.44 -16.73 -12.50
C ASP A 496 -0.83 -17.16 -11.14
N LEU A 497 -1.40 -18.20 -10.53
CA LEU A 497 -0.96 -18.69 -9.22
C LEU A 497 0.49 -19.20 -9.25
N MET A 498 0.90 -19.88 -10.34
CA MET A 498 2.24 -20.46 -10.46
C MET A 498 3.33 -19.44 -10.81
N ARG A 499 2.94 -18.23 -11.23
CA ARG A 499 3.84 -17.09 -11.48
C ARG A 499 4.09 -16.22 -10.25
N MET A 500 3.42 -16.50 -9.12
CA MET A 500 3.69 -15.76 -7.88
C MET A 500 5.10 -16.05 -7.35
N PRO A 501 5.79 -15.06 -6.73
CA PRO A 501 7.08 -15.29 -6.08
C PRO A 501 6.98 -16.35 -4.98
N LEU A 502 8.06 -17.11 -4.77
CA LEU A 502 8.12 -18.18 -3.77
C LEU A 502 7.79 -17.69 -2.36
N THR A 503 8.24 -16.48 -1.99
CA THR A 503 7.91 -15.85 -0.70
C THR A 503 6.40 -15.65 -0.52
N VAL A 504 5.68 -15.23 -1.57
CA VAL A 504 4.21 -15.08 -1.52
C VAL A 504 3.53 -16.44 -1.40
N TRP A 505 4.01 -17.44 -2.13
CA TRP A 505 3.55 -18.82 -2.00
C TRP A 505 3.71 -19.34 -0.57
N SER A 506 4.87 -19.09 0.04
CA SER A 506 5.15 -19.55 1.38
C SER A 506 4.26 -18.89 2.42
N LEU A 507 4.08 -17.56 2.31
CA LEU A 507 3.13 -16.80 3.13
C LEU A 507 1.67 -17.22 2.90
N PHE A 508 1.32 -17.64 1.68
CA PHE A 508 -0.01 -18.16 1.35
C PHE A 508 -0.30 -19.47 2.07
N ILE A 509 0.61 -20.45 1.99
CA ILE A 509 0.48 -21.72 2.71
C ILE A 509 0.47 -21.49 4.22
N THR A 510 1.33 -20.60 4.71
CA THR A 510 1.36 -20.19 6.12
C THR A 510 0.01 -19.66 6.58
N ALA A 511 -0.63 -18.78 5.80
CA ALA A 511 -1.95 -18.25 6.11
C ALA A 511 -3.03 -19.35 6.11
N ILE A 512 -2.98 -20.32 5.19
CA ILE A 512 -3.90 -21.45 5.16
C ILE A 512 -3.75 -22.31 6.41
N LEU A 513 -2.52 -22.68 6.77
CA LEU A 513 -2.24 -23.45 7.98
C LEU A 513 -2.74 -22.72 9.22
N GLN A 514 -2.53 -21.41 9.29
CA GLN A 514 -2.98 -20.59 10.41
C GLN A 514 -4.51 -20.53 10.48
N ALA A 515 -5.20 -20.36 9.36
CA ALA A 515 -6.66 -20.33 9.32
C ALA A 515 -7.32 -21.66 9.75
N LEU A 516 -6.67 -22.81 9.47
CA LEU A 516 -7.20 -24.13 9.78
C LEU A 516 -6.82 -24.64 11.19
N ALA A 517 -5.57 -24.43 11.59
CA ALA A 517 -5.05 -25.01 12.83
C ALA A 517 -5.37 -24.15 14.06
N LEU A 518 -5.35 -22.83 13.93
CA LEU A 518 -5.48 -21.90 15.06
C LEU A 518 -6.83 -21.96 15.78
N PRO A 519 -7.98 -22.17 15.11
CA PRO A 519 -9.26 -22.36 15.81
C PRO A 519 -9.22 -23.49 16.84
N VAL A 520 -8.47 -24.57 16.56
CA VAL A 520 -8.35 -25.71 17.49
C VAL A 520 -7.61 -25.33 18.76
N LEU A 521 -6.53 -24.55 18.67
CA LEU A 521 -5.85 -24.02 19.85
C LEU A 521 -6.75 -23.05 20.62
N THR A 522 -7.43 -22.13 19.94
CA THR A 522 -8.33 -21.16 20.60
C THR A 522 -9.41 -21.87 21.41
N VAL A 523 -10.01 -22.94 20.86
CA VAL A 523 -10.97 -23.77 21.60
C VAL A 523 -10.31 -24.47 22.78
N ALA A 524 -9.13 -25.06 22.62
CA ALA A 524 -8.41 -25.70 23.73
C ALA A 524 -8.16 -24.71 24.89
N LEU A 525 -7.65 -23.51 24.57
CA LEU A 525 -7.42 -22.43 25.54
C LEU A 525 -8.71 -22.01 26.25
N MET A 526 -9.82 -21.88 25.51
CA MET A 526 -11.14 -21.57 26.07
C MET A 526 -11.63 -22.67 27.00
N LEU A 527 -11.53 -23.94 26.61
CA LEU A 527 -11.94 -25.07 27.47
C LEU A 527 -11.13 -25.10 28.76
N GLN A 528 -9.83 -24.82 28.71
CA GLN A 528 -9.00 -24.77 29.90
C GLN A 528 -9.32 -23.55 30.76
N LEU A 529 -9.66 -22.42 30.14
CA LEU A 529 -10.13 -21.24 30.84
C LEU A 529 -11.46 -21.52 31.58
N LEU A 530 -12.39 -22.26 30.97
CA LEU A 530 -13.63 -22.69 31.62
C LEU A 530 -13.37 -23.64 32.79
N ASP A 531 -12.40 -24.57 32.65
CA ASP A 531 -11.99 -25.47 33.74
C ASP A 531 -11.52 -24.67 34.96
N LYS A 532 -10.97 -23.46 34.75
CA LYS A 532 -10.47 -22.58 35.81
C LYS A 532 -11.47 -21.58 36.35
N LEU A 533 -12.33 -21.00 35.50
CA LEU A 533 -13.22 -19.90 35.90
C LEU A 533 -14.57 -20.37 36.44
N ILE A 534 -15.12 -21.44 35.87
CA ILE A 534 -16.46 -21.95 36.22
C ILE A 534 -16.45 -23.43 36.59
N ALA A 535 -15.27 -23.97 36.89
CA ALA A 535 -15.05 -25.33 37.37
C ALA A 535 -15.62 -26.44 36.46
N THR A 536 -15.49 -26.28 35.13
CA THR A 536 -15.64 -27.43 34.23
C THR A 536 -14.49 -28.43 34.43
N SER A 537 -14.57 -29.60 33.81
CA SER A 537 -13.54 -30.64 33.95
C SER A 537 -13.20 -31.34 32.64
N PHE A 538 -12.98 -30.57 31.57
CA PHE A 538 -12.62 -31.12 30.25
C PHE A 538 -11.30 -31.88 30.27
N PHE A 539 -10.31 -31.38 31.01
CA PHE A 539 -8.94 -31.92 30.99
C PHE A 539 -8.50 -32.61 32.30
N LEU A 540 -9.33 -32.58 33.33
CA LEU A 540 -9.04 -33.24 34.61
C LEU A 540 -9.51 -34.71 34.59
N PRO A 541 -8.67 -35.67 35.04
CA PRO A 541 -9.02 -37.08 35.01
C PRO A 541 -10.11 -37.45 36.03
N PRO A 542 -10.76 -38.63 35.85
CA PRO A 542 -11.63 -39.22 36.87
C PRO A 542 -10.93 -39.32 38.22
N GLY A 543 -11.52 -38.72 39.25
CA GLY A 543 -10.95 -38.68 40.62
C GLY A 543 -10.06 -37.47 40.91
N GLY A 544 -9.85 -36.57 39.94
CA GLY A 544 -9.04 -35.36 40.12
C GLY A 544 -7.54 -35.66 40.20
N LEU A 545 -6.77 -34.66 40.61
CA LEU A 545 -5.33 -34.73 40.80
C LEU A 545 -5.02 -34.53 42.29
N SER A 546 -3.96 -35.20 42.76
CA SER A 546 -3.44 -35.03 44.11
C SER A 546 -1.98 -34.61 44.07
N PHE A 547 -1.65 -33.57 44.83
CA PHE A 547 -0.30 -33.03 44.98
C PHE A 547 0.03 -32.91 46.47
N GLY A 548 0.57 -33.97 47.07
CA GLY A 548 0.74 -34.02 48.53
C GLY A 548 -0.61 -34.00 49.25
N ASN A 549 -0.86 -32.99 50.09
CA ASN A 549 -2.15 -32.78 50.78
C ASN A 549 -3.17 -31.96 49.95
N TRP A 550 -2.82 -31.59 48.72
CA TRP A 550 -3.66 -30.76 47.85
C TRP A 550 -4.42 -31.63 46.87
N HIS A 551 -5.71 -31.36 46.71
CA HIS A 551 -6.55 -32.09 45.77
C HIS A 551 -7.24 -31.10 44.83
N THR A 552 -7.29 -31.44 43.54
CA THR A 552 -8.15 -30.71 42.59
C THR A 552 -9.57 -31.25 42.69
N THR A 553 -10.54 -30.48 42.22
CA THR A 553 -11.91 -30.96 42.06
C THR A 553 -11.93 -32.26 41.25
N PRO A 554 -12.61 -33.33 41.72
CA PRO A 554 -12.77 -34.55 40.94
C PRO A 554 -13.45 -34.26 39.60
N GLY A 555 -12.82 -34.65 38.50
CA GLY A 555 -13.33 -34.45 37.14
C GLY A 555 -13.83 -35.74 36.49
N GLY A 556 -14.29 -35.64 35.23
CA GLY A 556 -14.62 -36.78 34.36
C GLY A 556 -14.01 -36.68 32.97
N GLY A 557 -13.10 -35.72 32.75
CA GLY A 557 -12.44 -35.46 31.48
C GLY A 557 -11.14 -36.24 31.28
N GLN A 558 -10.33 -35.82 30.32
CA GLN A 558 -9.15 -36.57 29.91
C GLN A 558 -7.94 -35.64 29.68
N PRO A 559 -6.85 -35.77 30.46
CA PRO A 559 -5.62 -34.99 30.25
C PRO A 559 -5.03 -35.10 28.85
N LEU A 560 -5.17 -36.27 28.23
CA LEU A 560 -4.66 -36.53 26.88
C LEU A 560 -5.37 -35.69 25.81
N LEU A 561 -6.63 -35.30 26.04
CA LEU A 561 -7.39 -34.44 25.12
C LEU A 561 -6.66 -33.11 24.89
N TRP A 562 -6.11 -32.50 25.94
CA TRP A 562 -5.31 -31.29 25.80
C TRP A 562 -4.11 -31.51 24.89
N GLN A 563 -3.38 -32.61 25.08
CA GLN A 563 -2.20 -32.89 24.26
C GLN A 563 -2.58 -32.99 22.79
N HIS A 564 -3.68 -33.69 22.46
CA HIS A 564 -4.16 -33.80 21.10
C HIS A 564 -4.54 -32.43 20.52
N LEU A 565 -5.34 -31.62 21.22
CA LEU A 565 -5.76 -30.31 20.72
C LEU A 565 -4.59 -29.32 20.60
N PHE A 566 -3.72 -29.28 21.60
CA PHE A 566 -2.56 -28.39 21.63
C PHE A 566 -1.55 -28.74 20.54
N TRP A 567 -1.22 -30.03 20.37
CA TRP A 567 -0.26 -30.46 19.35
C TRP A 567 -0.85 -30.50 17.94
N PHE A 568 -2.17 -30.65 17.80
CA PHE A 568 -2.85 -30.47 16.52
C PHE A 568 -2.59 -29.08 15.95
N TYR A 569 -2.53 -28.04 16.79
CA TYR A 569 -2.12 -26.71 16.35
C TYR A 569 -0.60 -26.54 16.33
N SER A 570 0.10 -26.93 17.41
CA SER A 570 1.49 -26.52 17.62
C SER A 570 2.45 -27.15 16.62
N HIS A 571 2.13 -28.32 16.06
CA HIS A 571 2.94 -28.91 14.99
C HIS A 571 2.77 -28.15 13.66
N PRO A 572 1.55 -27.85 13.16
CA PRO A 572 1.34 -26.82 12.12
C PRO A 572 1.99 -25.47 12.41
N ALA A 573 1.98 -25.01 13.66
CA ALA A 573 2.57 -23.74 14.05
C ALA A 573 4.08 -23.69 13.81
N VAL A 574 4.82 -24.78 14.01
CA VAL A 574 6.26 -24.79 13.66
C VAL A 574 6.49 -24.71 12.16
N TYR A 575 5.58 -25.25 11.33
CA TYR A 575 5.63 -25.04 9.88
C TYR A 575 5.32 -23.60 9.49
N ILE A 576 4.37 -22.95 10.18
CA ILE A 576 4.08 -21.51 10.03
C ILE A 576 5.33 -20.66 10.34
N MET A 577 6.25 -21.15 11.18
CA MET A 577 7.49 -20.44 11.51
C MET A 577 8.65 -20.67 10.53
N ILE A 578 8.65 -21.76 9.77
CA ILE A 578 9.78 -22.10 8.88
C ILE A 578 9.48 -21.79 7.41
N LEU A 579 8.20 -21.71 7.05
CA LEU A 579 7.78 -21.47 5.68
C LEU A 579 8.11 -20.04 5.21
N PRO A 580 7.63 -18.96 5.86
CA PRO A 580 7.87 -17.59 5.40
C PRO A 580 9.34 -17.26 5.24
#